data_AF-A0AA38P172-F1
#
_entry.id   AF-A0AA38P172-F1
#
_cell.length_a   1.000
_cell.length_b   1.000
_cell.length_c   1.000
_cell.angle_alpha   90.00
_cell.angle_beta   90.00
_cell.angle_gamma   90.00
#
_symmetry.space_group_name_H-M   'P 1'
#
loop_
_entity.id
_entity.type
_entity.pdbx_description
1 polymer ?
#
loop_
_entity_poly.entity_id
_entity_poly.type
_entity_poly.pdbx_seq_one_letter_code
_entity_poly.pdbx_strand_id
1 'polypeptide(L)'
;MSGFDNFRGSGNFDGSQNAQVVVIEEQQTVCHTVEIEIIQQKLVVLQEIAKRIITEQICEVETQTIVLEQFSSGFSTFQNDIGRTSNKQVGYDKNIAGMISNLTNSDGSLSTSNLGFNGTSVGSNTVVPSGSNWNSTQGPDAVQKAKSAAQAAANATSAS
;
A
#
# COMPACT_ATOMS: atom_id res chain seq x y z
N MET A 1 15.71 -6.16 15.96
CA MET A 1 15.33 -6.58 14.59
C MET A 1 14.84 -8.03 14.51
N SER A 2 15.11 -8.93 15.48
CA SER A 2 14.45 -10.24 15.46
C SER A 2 12.92 -10.06 15.51
N GLY A 3 12.22 -10.73 14.61
CA GLY A 3 10.77 -10.57 14.39
C GLY A 3 10.39 -9.79 13.13
N PHE A 4 11.24 -8.89 12.63
CA PHE A 4 10.97 -8.11 11.41
C PHE A 4 11.44 -8.81 10.12
N ASP A 5 12.35 -9.79 10.22
CA ASP A 5 12.93 -10.47 9.06
C ASP A 5 11.89 -11.17 8.18
N ASN A 6 10.80 -11.64 8.78
CA ASN A 6 9.70 -12.29 8.08
C ASN A 6 8.70 -11.31 7.47
N PHE A 7 8.79 -10.01 7.76
CA PHE A 7 7.86 -9.00 7.28
C PHE A 7 8.63 -7.76 6.84
N ARG A 8 9.42 -7.93 5.76
CA ARG A 8 10.27 -6.86 5.19
C ARG A 8 11.39 -6.46 6.16
N GLY A 9 12.31 -7.41 6.40
CA GLY A 9 13.47 -7.25 7.29
C GLY A 9 14.38 -6.09 6.93
N SER A 10 15.47 -5.95 7.69
CA SER A 10 16.39 -4.80 7.64
C SER A 10 16.91 -4.43 6.25
N GLY A 11 17.02 -5.40 5.33
CA GLY A 11 17.49 -5.21 3.97
C GLY A 11 16.42 -5.04 2.90
N ASN A 12 15.12 -5.10 3.21
CA ASN A 12 14.02 -5.04 2.24
C ASN A 12 12.74 -4.42 2.86
N PHE A 13 12.92 -3.37 3.64
CA PHE A 13 11.87 -2.73 4.45
C PHE A 13 10.65 -2.27 3.62
N ASP A 14 10.90 -1.90 2.38
CA ASP A 14 9.93 -1.41 1.40
C ASP A 14 9.28 -2.53 0.57
N GLY A 15 9.73 -3.78 0.73
CA GLY A 15 9.29 -4.95 -0.03
C GLY A 15 9.63 -4.91 -1.51
N SER A 16 10.52 -4.00 -1.94
CA SER A 16 10.88 -3.82 -3.36
C SER A 16 11.48 -5.08 -3.96
N GLN A 17 12.20 -5.89 -3.17
CA GLN A 17 12.82 -7.15 -3.62
C GLN A 17 11.85 -8.33 -3.70
N ASN A 18 10.62 -8.19 -3.21
CA ASN A 18 9.61 -9.24 -3.35
C ASN A 18 9.24 -9.45 -4.81
N ALA A 19 9.15 -10.71 -5.23
CA ALA A 19 8.65 -11.07 -6.54
C ALA A 19 7.18 -10.64 -6.70
N GLN A 20 6.85 -10.16 -7.90
CA GLN A 20 5.47 -9.88 -8.29
C GLN A 20 5.02 -10.98 -9.26
N VAL A 21 3.93 -11.65 -8.93
CA VAL A 21 3.30 -12.65 -9.81
C VAL A 21 1.94 -12.10 -10.22
N VAL A 22 1.82 -11.73 -11.50
CA VAL A 22 0.58 -11.20 -12.05
C VAL A 22 -0.35 -12.36 -12.41
N VAL A 23 -1.55 -12.34 -11.85
CA VAL A 23 -2.58 -13.34 -12.08
C VAL A 23 -3.54 -12.84 -13.15
N ILE A 24 -3.81 -13.67 -14.15
CA ILE A 24 -4.83 -13.41 -15.18
C ILE A 24 -6.16 -13.94 -14.64
N GLU A 25 -7.13 -13.05 -14.46
CA GLU A 25 -8.47 -13.39 -13.96
C GLU A 25 -9.43 -13.67 -15.13
N GLU A 26 -10.38 -14.59 -14.92
CA GLU A 26 -11.41 -14.93 -15.94
C GLU A 26 -12.29 -13.71 -16.29
N GLN A 27 -12.58 -12.87 -15.28
CA GLN A 27 -13.16 -11.55 -15.49
C GLN A 27 -12.08 -10.51 -15.21
N GLN A 28 -11.79 -9.69 -16.22
CA GLN A 28 -10.76 -8.67 -16.10
C GLN A 28 -11.22 -7.57 -15.12
N THR A 29 -10.41 -7.34 -14.08
CA THR A 29 -10.58 -6.18 -13.21
C THR A 29 -10.29 -4.89 -14.00
N VAL A 30 -11.24 -3.95 -14.05
CA VAL A 30 -11.13 -2.67 -14.77
C VAL A 30 -11.29 -1.52 -13.78
N CYS A 31 -10.57 -0.42 -13.97
CA CYS A 31 -10.80 0.77 -13.16
C CYS A 31 -12.13 1.43 -13.52
N HIS A 32 -12.86 1.89 -12.50
CA HIS A 32 -14.12 2.62 -12.67
C HIS A 32 -13.98 4.05 -12.16
N THR A 33 -14.59 5.00 -12.87
CA THR A 33 -14.66 6.37 -12.41
C THR A 33 -15.64 6.47 -11.24
N VAL A 34 -15.16 7.00 -10.12
CA VAL A 34 -15.95 7.36 -8.95
C VAL A 34 -15.53 8.76 -8.52
N GLU A 35 -16.35 9.43 -7.72
CA GLU A 35 -15.99 10.74 -7.16
C GLU A 35 -14.71 10.63 -6.32
N ILE A 36 -13.78 11.57 -6.51
CA ILE A 36 -12.47 11.55 -5.83
C ILE A 36 -12.64 11.59 -4.32
N GLU A 37 -13.65 12.31 -3.82
CA GLU A 37 -13.94 12.39 -2.39
C GLU A 37 -14.25 11.00 -1.79
N ILE A 38 -14.99 10.15 -2.51
CA ILE A 38 -15.29 8.79 -2.07
C ILE A 38 -13.99 7.96 -1.93
N ILE A 39 -13.03 8.13 -2.85
CA ILE A 39 -11.73 7.46 -2.76
C ILE A 39 -10.95 7.99 -1.55
N GLN A 40 -10.92 9.31 -1.36
CA GLN A 40 -10.22 9.95 -0.24
C GLN A 40 -10.77 9.50 1.11
N GLN A 41 -12.09 9.48 1.29
CA GLN A 41 -12.74 9.00 2.51
C GLN A 41 -12.32 7.56 2.85
N LYS A 42 -12.32 6.65 1.86
CA LYS A 42 -11.89 5.26 2.05
C LYS A 42 -10.42 5.15 2.46
N LEU A 43 -9.54 5.94 1.84
CA LEU A 43 -8.12 5.95 2.18
C LEU A 43 -7.86 6.51 3.59
N VAL A 44 -8.60 7.54 4.00
CA VAL A 44 -8.52 8.09 5.37
C VAL A 44 -8.94 7.04 6.40
N VAL A 45 -9.98 6.25 6.14
CA VAL A 45 -10.37 5.14 7.02
C VAL A 45 -9.23 4.12 7.17
N LEU A 46 -8.58 3.72 6.07
CA LEU A 46 -7.43 2.81 6.14
C LEU A 46 -6.26 3.40 6.93
N GLN A 47 -6.03 4.71 6.82
CA GLN A 47 -5.00 5.42 7.59
C GLN A 47 -5.31 5.39 9.10
N GLU A 48 -6.55 5.67 9.50
CA GLU A 48 -6.93 5.62 10.92
C GLU A 48 -6.93 4.19 11.48
N ILE A 49 -7.30 3.18 10.69
CA ILE A 49 -7.16 1.78 11.08
C ILE A 49 -5.69 1.40 11.26
N ALA A 50 -4.79 1.85 10.39
CA ALA A 50 -3.35 1.60 10.55
C ALA A 50 -2.81 2.24 11.83
N LYS A 51 -3.18 3.49 12.13
CA LYS A 51 -2.83 4.16 13.40
C LYS A 51 -3.34 3.33 14.59
N ARG A 52 -4.62 2.96 14.57
CA ARG A 52 -5.26 2.17 15.63
C ARG A 52 -4.51 0.85 15.89
N ILE A 53 -4.18 0.10 14.83
CA ILE A 53 -3.42 -1.16 14.94
C ILE A 53 -2.07 -0.92 15.62
N ILE A 54 -1.30 0.07 15.13
CA ILE A 54 0.04 0.35 15.67
C ILE A 54 -0.04 0.80 17.13
N THR A 55 -0.97 1.69 17.48
CA THR A 55 -1.05 2.27 18.82
C THR A 55 -1.69 1.35 19.85
N GLU A 56 -2.63 0.47 19.47
CA GLU A 56 -3.30 -0.44 20.41
C GLU A 56 -2.55 -1.77 20.58
N GLN A 57 -1.82 -2.25 19.56
CA GLN A 57 -1.24 -3.61 19.56
C GLN A 57 0.29 -3.66 19.76
N ILE A 58 0.97 -2.51 19.78
CA ILE A 58 2.42 -2.43 20.03
C ILE A 58 2.66 -1.51 21.23
N CYS A 59 3.31 -2.02 22.28
CA CYS A 59 3.54 -1.25 23.51
C CYS A 59 4.77 -0.33 23.39
N GLU A 60 5.82 -0.78 22.70
CA GLU A 60 7.09 -0.08 22.60
C GLU A 60 7.06 0.95 21.46
N VAL A 61 7.29 2.21 21.79
CA VAL A 61 7.26 3.33 20.82
C VAL A 61 8.33 3.20 19.74
N GLU A 62 9.48 2.58 20.06
CA GLU A 62 10.53 2.28 19.10
C GLU A 62 10.05 1.25 18.08
N THR A 63 9.33 0.21 18.52
CA THR A 63 8.72 -0.80 17.63
C THR A 63 7.61 -0.18 16.79
N GLN A 64 6.77 0.68 17.37
CA GLN A 64 5.75 1.44 16.64
C GLN A 64 6.38 2.26 15.51
N THR A 65 7.47 2.96 15.81
CA THR A 65 8.21 3.79 14.85
C THR A 65 8.73 2.94 13.69
N ILE A 66 9.34 1.80 13.98
CA ILE A 66 9.85 0.88 12.95
C ILE A 66 8.68 0.39 12.07
N VAL A 67 7.58 -0.11 12.67
CA VAL A 67 6.43 -0.61 11.90
C VAL A 67 5.78 0.49 11.05
N LEU A 68 5.69 1.72 11.57
CA LEU A 68 5.16 2.87 10.83
C LEU A 68 6.01 3.20 9.59
N GLU A 69 7.34 3.21 9.71
CA GLU A 69 8.23 3.41 8.57
C GLU A 69 8.11 2.26 7.53
N GLN A 70 7.85 1.05 8.01
CA GLN A 70 7.65 -0.14 7.17
C GLN A 70 6.37 -0.01 6.34
N PHE A 71 5.30 0.47 6.98
CA PHE A 71 4.04 0.77 6.32
C PHE A 71 4.18 1.93 5.30
N SER A 72 4.81 3.03 5.71
CA SER A 72 5.04 4.22 4.87
C SER A 72 5.89 3.90 3.62
N SER A 73 6.97 3.15 3.79
CA SER A 73 7.84 2.75 2.68
C SER A 73 7.11 1.87 1.65
N GLY A 74 6.13 1.06 2.08
CA GLY A 74 5.26 0.31 1.18
C GLY A 74 4.49 1.20 0.20
N PHE A 75 3.95 2.34 0.66
CA PHE A 75 3.31 3.32 -0.22
C PHE A 75 4.31 4.06 -1.11
N SER A 76 5.52 4.31 -0.60
CA SER A 76 6.60 4.89 -1.43
C SER A 76 6.96 3.97 -2.60
N THR A 77 7.04 2.66 -2.38
CA THR A 77 7.20 1.66 -3.46
C THR A 77 6.03 1.71 -4.44
N PHE A 78 4.79 1.70 -3.94
CA PHE A 78 3.61 1.77 -4.81
C PHE A 78 3.54 3.08 -5.62
N GLN A 79 4.02 4.20 -5.06
CA GLN A 79 4.16 5.46 -5.80
C GLN A 79 5.16 5.33 -6.96
N ASN A 80 6.24 4.56 -6.78
CA ASN A 80 7.18 4.26 -7.86
C ASN A 80 6.55 3.34 -8.91
N ASP A 81 5.72 2.38 -8.50
CA ASP A 81 4.95 1.54 -9.43
C ASP A 81 4.02 2.41 -10.29
N ILE A 82 3.23 3.30 -9.65
CA ILE A 82 2.36 4.26 -10.35
C ILE A 82 3.19 5.12 -11.30
N GLY A 83 4.33 5.64 -10.86
CA GLY A 83 5.24 6.43 -11.68
C GLY A 83 5.98 5.64 -12.77
N ARG A 84 5.83 4.30 -12.81
CA ARG A 84 6.58 3.38 -13.68
C ARG A 84 8.10 3.53 -13.55
N THR A 85 8.56 3.90 -12.35
CA THR A 85 9.98 4.00 -12.01
C THR A 85 10.50 2.76 -11.28
N SER A 86 9.61 1.81 -10.96
CA SER A 86 9.96 0.47 -10.51
C SER A 86 9.90 -0.55 -11.65
N ASN A 87 10.37 -1.77 -11.39
CA ASN A 87 10.23 -2.92 -12.30
C ASN A 87 8.89 -3.67 -12.13
N LYS A 88 7.96 -3.16 -11.31
CA LYS A 88 6.69 -3.82 -10.99
C LYS A 88 5.54 -3.17 -11.77
N GLN A 89 4.48 -3.94 -11.98
CA GLN A 89 3.21 -3.44 -12.51
C GLN A 89 2.39 -2.77 -11.40
N VAL A 90 1.57 -1.80 -11.79
CA VAL A 90 0.63 -1.11 -10.88
C VAL A 90 -0.52 -2.05 -10.57
N GLY A 91 -0.52 -2.62 -9.37
CA GLY A 91 -1.54 -3.58 -8.95
C GLY A 91 -1.53 -3.77 -7.44
N TYR A 92 -2.35 -4.72 -6.98
CA TYR A 92 -2.44 -5.11 -5.58
C TYR A 92 -2.52 -6.62 -5.47
N ASP A 93 -2.06 -7.16 -4.34
CA ASP A 93 -2.22 -8.59 -4.03
C ASP A 93 -3.65 -8.86 -3.59
N LYS A 94 -4.42 -9.62 -4.39
CA LYS A 94 -5.84 -9.85 -4.11
C LYS A 94 -6.09 -10.68 -2.86
N ASN A 95 -5.19 -11.60 -2.53
CA ASN A 95 -5.35 -12.46 -1.37
C ASN A 95 -5.14 -11.65 -0.09
N ILE A 96 -4.12 -10.79 -0.07
CA ILE A 96 -3.87 -9.91 1.07
C ILE A 96 -4.93 -8.82 1.19
N ALA A 97 -5.32 -8.18 0.08
CA ALA A 97 -6.37 -7.15 0.08
C ALA A 97 -7.73 -7.71 0.55
N GLY A 98 -8.03 -8.97 0.20
CA GLY A 98 -9.24 -9.67 0.62
C GLY A 98 -9.35 -9.94 2.13
N MET A 99 -8.26 -9.82 2.89
CA MET A 99 -8.24 -10.05 4.35
C MET A 99 -8.74 -8.85 5.16
N ILE A 100 -9.21 -7.77 4.52
CA ILE A 100 -9.63 -6.55 5.23
C ILE A 100 -10.69 -6.80 6.32
N SER A 101 -11.61 -7.74 6.10
CA SER A 101 -12.64 -8.13 7.07
C SER A 101 -12.09 -8.81 8.32
N ASN A 102 -10.83 -9.27 8.28
CA ASN A 102 -10.20 -10.03 9.37
C ASN A 102 -9.42 -9.13 10.32
N LEU A 103 -9.33 -7.82 10.04
CA LEU A 103 -8.64 -6.85 10.90
C LEU A 103 -9.40 -6.54 12.19
N THR A 104 -10.73 -6.71 12.18
CA THR A 104 -11.60 -6.43 13.33
C THR A 104 -12.50 -7.61 13.65
N ASN A 105 -12.79 -7.81 14.92
CA ASN A 105 -13.82 -8.74 15.37
C ASN A 105 -15.21 -8.15 15.09
N SER A 106 -16.27 -8.96 15.28
CA SER A 106 -17.65 -8.55 15.07
C SER A 106 -18.13 -7.43 16.01
N ASP A 107 -17.43 -7.22 17.13
CA ASP A 107 -17.68 -6.13 18.08
C ASP A 107 -16.93 -4.84 17.74
N GLY A 108 -16.15 -4.82 16.65
CA GLY A 108 -15.34 -3.67 16.23
C GLY A 108 -14.01 -3.52 16.97
N SER A 109 -13.66 -4.41 17.89
CA SER A 109 -12.30 -4.52 18.45
C SER A 109 -11.32 -5.04 17.40
N LEU A 110 -10.04 -4.74 17.56
CA LEU A 110 -9.01 -5.29 16.67
C LEU A 110 -8.85 -6.79 16.88
N SER A 111 -8.73 -7.52 15.77
CA SER A 111 -8.37 -8.93 15.80
C SER A 111 -6.91 -9.09 16.22
N THR A 112 -6.62 -10.11 17.04
CA THR A 112 -5.26 -10.56 17.39
C THR A 112 -4.85 -11.81 16.61
N SER A 113 -5.68 -12.25 15.67
CA SER A 113 -5.46 -13.47 14.91
C SER A 113 -4.31 -13.29 13.91
N ASN A 114 -3.43 -14.28 13.83
CA ASN A 114 -2.44 -14.34 12.77
C ASN A 114 -3.14 -14.59 11.43
N LEU A 115 -2.95 -13.70 10.46
CA LEU A 115 -3.55 -13.78 9.12
C LEU A 115 -2.88 -14.83 8.20
N GLY A 116 -1.83 -15.51 8.67
CA GLY A 116 -1.27 -16.70 8.04
C GLY A 116 -0.33 -16.42 6.86
N PHE A 117 0.19 -15.20 6.72
CA PHE A 117 1.14 -14.84 5.66
C PHE A 117 2.38 -14.13 6.21
N ASN A 118 3.44 -14.09 5.40
CA ASN A 118 4.67 -13.36 5.68
C ASN A 118 4.89 -12.25 4.63
N GLY A 119 5.86 -11.38 4.88
CA GLY A 119 6.16 -10.25 4.02
C GLY A 119 6.53 -10.64 2.59
N THR A 120 7.15 -11.81 2.35
CA THR A 120 7.50 -12.28 0.99
C THR A 120 6.30 -12.77 0.20
N SER A 121 5.19 -13.09 0.87
CA SER A 121 3.93 -13.46 0.23
C SER A 121 3.25 -12.26 -0.46
N VAL A 122 3.59 -11.02 -0.07
CA VAL A 122 2.99 -9.80 -0.62
C VAL A 122 3.43 -9.60 -2.07
N GLY A 123 2.47 -9.67 -3.00
CA GLY A 123 2.68 -9.53 -4.44
C GLY A 123 2.61 -10.85 -5.21
N SER A 124 2.48 -11.98 -4.50
CA SER A 124 2.38 -13.32 -5.08
C SER A 124 1.06 -13.58 -5.82
N ASN A 125 0.04 -12.75 -5.59
CA ASN A 125 -1.26 -12.85 -6.25
C ASN A 125 -1.71 -11.48 -6.77
N THR A 126 -0.86 -10.84 -7.58
CA THR A 126 -1.10 -9.47 -8.04
C THR A 126 -2.18 -9.43 -9.13
N VAL A 127 -3.22 -8.66 -8.89
CA VAL A 127 -4.18 -8.22 -9.91
C VAL A 127 -3.75 -6.85 -10.43
N VAL A 128 -3.73 -6.71 -11.76
CA VAL A 128 -3.40 -5.46 -12.45
C VAL A 128 -4.68 -4.94 -13.11
N PRO A 129 -5.34 -3.93 -12.53
CA PRO A 129 -6.52 -3.33 -13.13
C PRO A 129 -6.22 -2.74 -14.52
N SER A 130 -7.08 -2.99 -15.49
CA SER A 130 -7.01 -2.36 -16.80
C SER A 130 -7.86 -1.08 -16.86
N GLY A 131 -7.88 -0.42 -18.02
CA GLY A 131 -8.71 0.76 -18.26
C GLY A 131 -8.14 2.09 -17.75
N SER A 132 -6.93 2.10 -17.18
CA SER A 132 -6.27 3.34 -16.79
C SER A 132 -5.92 4.19 -18.02
N ASN A 133 -5.87 5.51 -17.84
CA ASN A 133 -5.44 6.46 -18.87
C ASN A 133 -3.90 6.48 -19.04
N TRP A 134 -3.18 5.55 -18.43
CA TRP A 134 -1.74 5.46 -18.56
C TRP A 134 -1.35 4.97 -19.94
N ASN A 135 -0.66 5.81 -20.72
CA ASN A 135 0.00 5.40 -21.95
C ASN A 135 1.53 5.44 -21.79
N SER A 136 2.25 4.59 -22.50
CA SER A 136 3.70 4.41 -22.33
C SER A 136 4.54 5.59 -22.84
N THR A 137 3.96 6.54 -23.57
CA THR A 137 4.69 7.65 -24.21
C THR A 137 4.58 8.98 -23.45
N GLN A 138 3.37 9.35 -23.02
CA GLN A 138 3.06 10.61 -22.33
C GLN A 138 2.73 10.42 -20.85
N GLY A 139 2.40 9.19 -20.43
CA GLY A 139 2.07 8.85 -19.05
C GLY A 139 3.16 9.22 -18.04
N PRO A 140 4.45 8.88 -18.28
CA PRO A 140 5.53 9.18 -17.33
C PRO A 140 5.65 10.67 -17.00
N ASP A 141 5.68 11.54 -18.01
CA ASP A 141 5.79 12.99 -17.82
C ASP A 141 4.58 13.59 -17.11
N ALA A 142 3.37 13.16 -17.50
CA ALA A 142 2.14 13.62 -16.89
C ALA A 142 2.07 13.27 -15.40
N VAL A 143 2.49 12.06 -15.04
CA VAL A 143 2.48 11.59 -13.65
C VAL A 143 3.60 12.19 -12.84
N GLN A 144 4.78 12.42 -13.41
CA GLN A 144 5.83 13.15 -12.72
C GLN A 144 5.39 14.58 -12.41
N LYS A 145 4.73 15.27 -13.34
CA LYS A 145 4.16 16.60 -13.09
C LYS A 145 3.11 16.58 -11.99
N ALA A 146 2.20 15.60 -12.01
CA ALA A 146 1.18 15.44 -10.97
C ALA A 146 1.80 15.18 -9.60
N LYS A 147 2.81 14.30 -9.53
CA LYS A 147 3.58 14.00 -8.31
C LYS A 147 4.25 15.25 -7.76
N SER A 148 4.97 16.01 -8.59
CA SER A 148 5.64 17.24 -8.17
C SER A 148 4.66 18.29 -7.65
N ALA A 149 3.51 18.46 -8.30
CA ALA A 149 2.47 19.38 -7.85
C ALA A 149 1.88 18.98 -6.49
N ALA A 150 1.59 17.68 -6.30
CA ALA A 150 1.09 17.16 -5.02
C ALA A 150 2.11 17.34 -3.88
N GLN A 151 3.40 17.07 -4.14
CA GLN A 151 4.47 17.27 -3.16
C GLN A 151 4.64 18.74 -2.79
N ALA A 152 4.57 19.65 -3.77
CA ALA A 152 4.61 21.08 -3.52
C ALA A 152 3.43 21.53 -2.63
N ALA A 153 2.23 21.02 -2.89
CA ALA A 153 1.04 21.33 -2.09
C ALA A 153 1.18 20.82 -0.64
N ALA A 154 1.68 19.59 -0.46
CA ALA A 154 1.90 19.02 0.88
C ALA A 154 2.93 19.81 1.69
N ASN A 155 4.00 20.29 1.04
CA ASN A 155 5.07 21.05 1.68
C ASN A 155 4.72 22.52 1.93
N ALA A 156 3.78 23.09 1.17
CA ALA A 156 3.35 24.48 1.35
C ALA A 156 2.72 24.72 2.74
N THR A 157 2.10 23.70 3.33
CA THR A 157 1.55 23.71 4.69
C THR A 157 2.58 23.54 5.81
N SER A 158 3.79 23.09 5.50
CA SER A 158 4.86 22.87 6.49
C SER A 158 5.71 24.11 6.75
N ALA A 159 5.51 25.18 5.96
CA ALA A 159 6.28 26.41 5.98
C ALA A 159 5.47 27.63 6.49
N SER A 160 4.25 27.40 7.00
CA SER A 160 3.35 28.42 7.56
C SER A 160 3.14 28.23 9.06
#